data_AF-A0AAW7J0T8-F1
#
_entry.id   AF-A0AAW7J0T8-F1
#
_cell.length_a   1.000
_cell.length_b   1.000
_cell.length_c   1.000
_cell.angle_alpha   90.00
_cell.angle_beta   90.00
_cell.angle_gamma   90.00
#
_symmetry.space_group_name_H-M   'P 1'
#
loop_
_entity.id
_entity.type
_entity.pdbx_description
1 polymer ?
#
loop_
_entity_poly.entity_id
_entity_poly.type
_entity_poly.pdbx_seq_one_letter_code
_entity_poly.pdbx_strand_id
1 'polypeptide(L)'
;MTNLKELSINIEKFSEALHNTLKDAKIYDSSSSPEAQVLFIDKKDGYYLKIASSKTLEREAEMTAYFQKKKLGLGYISYLSGQSQDFLLKKKFKEIII
;
A
#
# COMPACT_ATOMS: atom_id res chain seq x y z
N MET A 1 -15.51 16.84 -1.27
CA MET A 1 -14.07 16.73 -1.58
C MET A 1 -13.35 16.48 -0.26
N THR A 2 -12.92 15.24 0.00
CA THR A 2 -12.07 14.95 1.16
C THR A 2 -10.71 15.61 0.94
N ASN A 3 -10.31 16.48 1.86
CA ASN A 3 -9.04 17.18 1.83
C ASN A 3 -7.95 16.19 2.25
N LEU A 4 -7.41 15.43 1.28
CA LEU A 4 -6.33 14.47 1.55
C LEU A 4 -5.07 15.25 1.92
N LYS A 5 -4.56 15.03 3.13
CA LYS A 5 -3.36 15.70 3.63
C LYS A 5 -2.13 15.08 2.97
N GLU A 6 -1.41 15.89 2.19
CA GLU A 6 -0.11 15.49 1.63
C GLU A 6 0.91 15.32 2.76
N LEU A 7 1.71 14.28 2.67
CA LEU A 7 2.72 13.88 3.64
C LEU A 7 4.11 13.98 3.02
N SER A 8 5.01 14.68 3.72
CA SER A 8 6.44 14.56 3.48
C SER A 8 6.97 13.34 4.23
N ILE A 9 7.49 12.36 3.50
CA ILE A 9 8.07 11.15 4.10
C ILE A 9 9.57 11.11 3.89
N ASN A 10 10.30 10.54 4.86
CA ASN A 10 11.67 10.14 4.65
C ASN A 10 11.69 8.71 4.08
N ILE A 11 12.01 8.57 2.80
CA ILE A 11 12.06 7.28 2.09
C ILE A 11 13.08 6.30 2.68
N GLU A 12 14.14 6.79 3.32
CA GLU A 12 15.20 5.94 3.91
C GLU A 12 14.69 5.11 5.10
N LYS A 13 13.55 5.50 5.69
CA LYS A 13 12.88 4.72 6.75
C LYS A 13 12.12 3.50 6.22
N PHE A 14 11.96 3.39 4.90
CA PHE A 14 11.26 2.29 4.26
C PHE A 14 12.27 1.29 3.66
N SER A 15 11.82 0.06 3.45
CA SER A 15 12.61 -0.94 2.71
C SER A 15 12.98 -0.43 1.32
N GLU A 16 14.20 -0.74 0.86
CA GLU A 16 14.73 -0.37 -0.46
C GLU A 16 13.79 -0.77 -1.61
N ALA A 17 13.09 -1.90 -1.45
CA ALA A 17 12.09 -2.38 -2.42
C ALA A 17 10.94 -1.39 -2.65
N LEU A 18 10.66 -0.49 -1.69
CA LEU A 18 9.63 0.54 -1.80
C LEU A 18 10.17 1.87 -2.31
N HIS A 19 11.49 2.11 -2.28
CA HIS A 19 12.09 3.41 -2.63
C HIS A 19 11.70 3.86 -4.04
N ASN A 20 11.77 2.96 -5.02
CA ASN A 20 11.38 3.29 -6.40
C ASN A 20 9.90 3.70 -6.53
N THR A 21 9.03 3.17 -5.68
CA THR A 21 7.60 3.51 -5.68
C THR A 21 7.37 4.85 -4.99
N LEU A 22 8.08 5.13 -3.90
CA LEU A 22 7.92 6.32 -3.07
C LEU A 22 8.64 7.56 -3.60
N LYS A 23 9.78 7.37 -4.27
CA LYS A 23 10.62 8.46 -4.80
C LYS A 23 9.82 9.34 -5.75
N ASP A 24 9.91 10.65 -5.59
CA ASP A 24 9.25 11.68 -6.43
C ASP A 24 7.71 11.53 -6.51
N ALA A 25 7.09 10.79 -5.60
CA ALA A 25 5.63 10.62 -5.54
C ALA A 25 5.00 11.63 -4.58
N LYS A 26 3.80 12.11 -4.90
CA LYS A 26 2.95 12.75 -3.89
C LYS A 26 2.30 11.68 -3.04
N ILE A 27 2.32 11.86 -1.73
CA ILE A 27 1.86 10.85 -0.78
C ILE A 27 0.83 11.48 0.12
N TYR A 28 -0.26 10.75 0.34
CA TYR A 28 -1.40 11.24 1.10
C TYR A 28 -1.74 10.25 2.21
N ASP A 29 -2.13 10.77 3.36
CA ASP A 29 -2.71 9.94 4.40
C ASP A 29 -4.13 9.51 3.99
N SER A 30 -4.35 8.20 3.92
CA SER A 30 -5.63 7.57 3.60
C SER A 30 -6.05 6.60 4.72
N SER A 31 -5.44 6.70 5.90
CA SER A 31 -5.75 5.86 7.06
C SER A 31 -7.18 6.08 7.53
N SER A 32 -7.91 5.00 7.81
CA SER A 32 -9.27 5.04 8.34
C SER A 32 -9.36 4.69 9.83
N SER A 33 -8.25 4.24 10.42
CA SER A 33 -8.20 3.81 11.82
C SER A 33 -6.76 3.95 12.36
N PRO A 34 -6.57 4.03 13.69
CA PRO A 34 -5.25 4.20 14.29
C PRO A 34 -4.40 2.91 14.30
N GLU A 35 -5.01 1.74 14.09
CA GLU A 35 -4.32 0.44 14.15
C GLU A 35 -3.47 0.16 12.90
N ALA A 36 -3.72 0.86 11.79
CA ALA A 36 -2.94 0.72 10.57
C ALA A 36 -2.84 2.05 9.82
N GLN A 37 -1.62 2.38 9.39
CA GLN A 37 -1.41 3.52 8.51
C GLN A 37 -1.61 3.09 7.06
N VAL A 38 -2.38 3.86 6.30
CA VAL A 38 -2.57 3.64 4.86
C VAL A 38 -2.13 4.89 4.11
N LEU A 39 -1.11 4.75 3.29
CA LEU A 39 -0.60 5.81 2.43
C LEU A 39 -1.12 5.62 1.01
N PHE A 40 -1.76 6.65 0.45
CA PHE A 40 -2.01 6.71 -0.99
C PHE A 40 -0.82 7.36 -1.69
N ILE A 41 -0.22 6.64 -2.64
CA ILE A 41 0.92 7.08 -3.42
C ILE A 41 0.43 7.46 -4.80
N ASP A 42 0.39 8.76 -5.08
CA ASP A 42 0.01 9.31 -6.37
C ASP A 42 1.21 9.28 -7.33
N LYS A 43 1.43 8.08 -7.89
CA LYS A 43 2.44 7.82 -8.91
C LYS A 43 1.88 6.85 -9.94
N LYS A 44 1.93 7.23 -11.23
CA LYS A 44 1.37 6.45 -12.36
C LYS A 44 -0.13 6.14 -12.17
N ASP A 45 -0.50 4.88 -12.02
CA ASP A 45 -1.89 4.43 -11.84
C ASP A 45 -2.39 4.55 -10.39
N GLY A 46 -1.53 4.97 -9.47
CA GLY A 46 -1.81 5.07 -8.05
C GLY A 46 -1.58 3.75 -7.30
N TYR A 47 -1.11 3.85 -6.06
CA TYR A 47 -0.88 2.71 -5.17
C TYR A 47 -1.36 3.01 -3.76
N TYR A 48 -1.74 1.97 -3.03
CA TYR A 48 -1.98 2.01 -1.60
C TYR A 48 -0.90 1.21 -0.89
N LEU A 49 -0.22 1.83 0.06
CA LEU A 49 0.73 1.18 0.95
C LEU A 49 0.13 1.13 2.34
N LYS A 50 -0.22 -0.08 2.79
CA LYS A 50 -0.66 -0.32 4.17
C LYS A 50 0.54 -0.70 5.02
N ILE A 51 0.64 -0.10 6.19
CA ILE A 51 1.72 -0.28 7.16
C ILE A 51 1.07 -0.66 8.49
N ALA A 52 1.53 -1.76 9.08
CA ALA A 52 1.08 -2.21 10.39
C ALA A 52 2.26 -2.82 11.16
N SER A 53 2.03 -3.21 12.41
CA SER A 53 3.01 -3.99 13.17
C SER A 53 3.31 -5.32 12.48
N SER A 54 4.51 -5.85 12.72
CA SER A 54 4.98 -7.12 12.17
C SER A 54 3.94 -8.24 12.35
N LYS A 55 3.81 -9.10 11.34
CA LYS A 55 2.88 -10.26 11.26
C LYS A 55 1.39 -9.92 11.21
N THR A 56 1.04 -8.63 11.09
CA THR A 56 -0.37 -8.21 11.03
C THR A 56 -0.96 -8.28 9.62
N LEU A 57 -0.11 -8.18 8.58
CA LEU A 57 -0.60 -8.11 7.19
C LEU A 57 -0.42 -9.40 6.40
N GLU A 58 0.23 -10.43 6.96
CA GLU A 58 0.51 -11.70 6.28
C GLU A 58 -0.78 -12.35 5.74
N ARG A 59 -1.78 -12.54 6.61
CA ARG A 59 -3.05 -13.15 6.20
C ARG A 59 -3.78 -12.35 5.12
N GLU A 60 -3.74 -11.02 5.21
CA GLU A 60 -4.31 -10.15 4.20
C GLU A 60 -3.56 -10.29 2.87
N ALA A 61 -2.23 -10.35 2.90
CA ALA A 61 -1.39 -10.54 1.73
C ALA A 61 -1.68 -11.89 1.05
N GLU A 62 -1.79 -12.98 1.80
CA GLU A 62 -2.13 -14.32 1.29
C GLU A 62 -3.49 -14.32 0.58
N MET A 63 -4.54 -13.79 1.23
CA MET A 63 -5.87 -13.75 0.64
C MET A 63 -5.89 -12.88 -0.61
N THR A 64 -5.25 -11.71 -0.57
CA THR A 64 -5.18 -10.81 -1.71
C THR A 64 -4.44 -11.48 -2.88
N ALA A 65 -3.34 -12.20 -2.62
CA ALA A 65 -2.60 -12.96 -3.63
C ALA A 65 -3.41 -14.13 -4.21
N TYR A 66 -4.21 -14.82 -3.38
CA TYR A 66 -5.13 -15.86 -3.82
C TYR A 66 -6.16 -15.32 -4.82
N PHE A 67 -6.82 -14.20 -4.49
CA PHE A 67 -7.78 -13.55 -5.40
C PHE A 67 -7.12 -13.00 -6.67
N GLN A 68 -5.90 -12.48 -6.59
CA GLN A 68 -5.11 -12.06 -7.76
C GLN A 68 -4.86 -13.25 -8.70
N LYS A 69 -4.46 -14.42 -8.17
CA LYS A 69 -4.29 -15.66 -8.94
C LYS A 69 -5.59 -16.10 -9.63
N LYS A 70 -6.74 -15.84 -9.00
CA LYS A 70 -8.08 -16.11 -9.57
C LYS A 70 -8.56 -15.04 -10.55
N LYS A 71 -7.77 -13.98 -10.81
CA LYS A 71 -8.13 -12.82 -11.65
C LYS A 71 -9.41 -12.10 -11.20
N LEU A 72 -9.73 -12.17 -9.90
CA LEU A 72 -10.94 -11.59 -9.32
C LEU A 72 -10.77 -10.11 -8.96
N GLY A 73 -10.14 -9.33 -9.83
CA GLY A 73 -10.12 -7.87 -9.70
C GLY A 73 -9.19 -7.32 -8.62
N LEU A 74 -8.08 -8.00 -8.28
CA LEU A 74 -7.06 -7.43 -7.40
C LEU A 74 -5.78 -7.08 -8.17
N GLY A 75 -5.25 -5.90 -7.88
CA GLY A 75 -4.11 -5.31 -8.58
C GLY A 75 -2.80 -6.04 -8.27
N TYR A 76 -1.69 -5.48 -8.74
CA TYR A 76 -0.37 -5.92 -8.30
C TYR A 76 -0.24 -5.81 -6.77
N ILE A 77 0.35 -6.84 -6.15
CA ILE A 77 0.56 -6.92 -4.70
C ILE A 77 2.03 -7.19 -4.43
N SER A 78 2.60 -6.46 -3.48
CA SER A 78 3.89 -6.78 -2.88
C SER A 78 3.74 -6.77 -1.36
N TYR A 79 4.21 -7.82 -0.70
CA TYR A 79 4.26 -7.94 0.75
C TYR A 79 5.71 -8.00 1.20
N LEU A 80 6.04 -7.18 2.20
CA LEU A 80 7.36 -7.15 2.83
C LEU A 80 7.14 -7.15 4.34
N SER A 81 7.73 -8.12 5.04
CA SER A 81 7.78 -8.11 6.51
C SER A 81 9.16 -7.65 6.95
N GLY A 82 9.21 -6.56 7.71
CA GLY A 82 10.41 -6.07 8.38
C GLY A 82 10.45 -6.54 9.84
N GLN A 83 11.48 -6.10 10.57
CA GLN A 83 11.67 -6.50 11.98
C GLN A 83 10.54 -6.03 12.91
N SER A 84 9.98 -4.84 12.68
CA SER A 84 8.95 -4.24 13.54
C SER A 84 7.63 -3.97 12.81
N GLN A 85 7.64 -3.95 11.48
CA GLN A 85 6.51 -3.52 10.66
C GLN A 85 6.33 -4.41 9.44
N ASP A 86 5.07 -4.60 9.06
CA ASP A 86 4.67 -5.18 7.80
C ASP A 86 4.26 -4.08 6.82
N PHE A 87 4.56 -4.30 5.54
CA PHE A 87 4.20 -3.44 4.43
C PHE A 87 3.43 -4.24 3.39
N LEU A 88 2.26 -3.74 3.00
CA LEU A 88 1.44 -4.31 1.93
C LEU A 88 1.17 -3.24 0.88
N LEU A 89 1.81 -3.36 -0.27
CA LEU A 89 1.62 -2.48 -1.41
C LEU A 89 0.59 -3.08 -2.37
N LYS A 90 -0.45 -2.32 -2.69
CA LYS A 90 -1.49 -2.68 -3.66
C LYS A 90 -1.59 -1.61 -4.74
N LYS A 91 -1.64 -2.02 -6.00
CA LYS A 91 -2.00 -1.09 -7.09
C LYS A 91 -3.45 -0.64 -6.92
N LYS A 92 -3.74 0.65 -7.09
CA LYS A 92 -5.11 1.15 -7.15
C LYS A 92 -5.83 0.42 -8.29
N PHE A 93 -6.97 -0.18 -7.97
CA PHE A 93 -7.80 -0.81 -8.97
C PHE A 93 -8.56 0.27 -9.74
N LYS A 94 -8.43 0.28 -11.07
CA LYS A 94 -9.38 0.99 -11.94
C LYS A 94 -10.55 0.03 -12.13
N GLU A 95 -11.76 0.49 -11.85
CA GLU A 95 -13.00 -0.30 -11.87
C GLU A 95 -13.08 -1.24 -13.08
N ILE A 96 -13.63 -2.45 -12.86
CA ILE A 96 -14.36 -3.17 -13.89
C ILE A 96 -15.77 -2.57 -13.86
N ILE A 97 -16.18 -1.93 -14.97
CA ILE A 97 -17.59 -1.65 -15.23
C ILE A 97 -18.26 -3.03 -15.32
N ILE A 98 -19.11 -3.36 -14.35
CA ILE A 98 -20.02 -4.52 -14.42
C ILE A 98 -21.36 -4.04 -14.95
#